data_AF-A0A9E5XV85-F1
#
_entry.id   AF-A0A9E5XV85-F1
#
_cell.length_a   1.000
_cell.length_b   1.000
_cell.length_c   1.000
_cell.angle_alpha   90.00
_cell.angle_beta   90.00
_cell.angle_gamma   90.00
#
_symmetry.space_group_name_H-M   'P 1'
#
loop_
_entity.id
_entity.type
_entity.pdbx_description
1 polymer ?
#
loop_
_entity_poly.entity_id
_entity_poly.type
_entity_poly.pdbx_seq_one_letter_code
_entity_poly.pdbx_strand_id
1 'polypeptide(L)'
;MKISNIIKRSIEYAYENPQSSLDYIRQYAQEMDAEVMKKHIDLYVNKFSLDLGQEGRDAIKTLYAEAAKRNLIPEIPNDVFI
;
A
#
# COMPACT_ATOMS: atom_id res chain seq x y z
N MET A 1 -15.04 -6.59 3.50
CA MET A 1 -15.79 -5.66 4.40
C MET A 1 -16.04 -4.31 3.72
N LYS A 2 -16.96 -3.47 4.22
CA LYS A 2 -17.29 -2.16 3.60
C LYS A 2 -16.08 -1.21 3.50
N ILE A 3 -15.17 -1.22 4.48
CA ILE A 3 -14.01 -0.32 4.54
C ILE A 3 -12.97 -0.64 3.46
N SER A 4 -12.58 -1.91 3.30
CA SER A 4 -11.60 -2.33 2.28
C SER A 4 -12.02 -1.88 0.88
N ASN A 5 -13.31 -1.99 0.57
CA ASN A 5 -13.87 -1.54 -0.71
C ASN A 5 -13.83 -0.02 -0.87
N ILE A 6 -14.04 0.74 0.20
CA ILE A 6 -13.97 2.22 0.15
C ILE A 6 -12.52 2.66 -0.07
N ILE A 7 -11.55 2.03 0.60
CA ILE A 7 -10.11 2.32 0.40
C ILE A 7 -9.71 2.02 -1.04
N LYS A 8 -10.09 0.85 -1.57
CA LYS A 8 -9.81 0.47 -2.96
C LYS A 8 -10.37 1.51 -3.94
N ARG A 9 -11.64 1.91 -3.78
CA ARG A 9 -12.26 2.95 -4.61
C ARG A 9 -11.57 4.30 -4.51
N SER A 10 -11.03 4.65 -3.35
CA SER A 10 -10.24 5.88 -3.17
C SER A 10 -8.96 5.85 -3.98
N ILE A 11 -8.28 4.70 -4.04
CA ILE A 11 -7.05 4.52 -4.82
C ILE A 11 -7.37 4.53 -6.32
N GLU A 12 -8.41 3.81 -6.75
CA GLU A 12 -8.88 3.81 -8.14
C GLU A 12 -9.22 5.24 -8.62
N TYR A 13 -9.94 6.01 -7.80
CA TYR A 13 -10.27 7.39 -8.11
C TYR A 13 -9.02 8.28 -8.28
N ALA A 14 -8.01 8.12 -7.42
CA ALA A 14 -6.76 8.86 -7.51
C ALA A 14 -5.96 8.49 -8.77
N TYR A 15 -6.00 7.23 -9.22
CA TYR A 15 -5.41 6.81 -10.49
C TYR A 15 -6.08 7.47 -11.70
N GLU A 16 -7.41 7.50 -11.71
CA GLU A 16 -8.18 8.12 -12.80
C GLU A 16 -8.09 9.65 -12.78
N ASN A 17 -7.81 10.23 -11.61
CA ASN A 17 -7.74 11.68 -11.38
C ASN A 17 -6.44 12.07 -10.66
N PRO A 18 -5.25 11.96 -11.28
CA PRO A 18 -3.98 12.18 -10.58
C PRO A 18 -3.81 13.58 -9.97
N GLN A 19 -4.50 14.58 -10.52
CA GLN A 19 -4.46 15.95 -9.99
C GLN A 19 -5.32 16.14 -8.73
N SER A 20 -6.28 15.24 -8.47
CA SER A 20 -7.27 15.39 -7.38
C SER A 20 -6.66 15.41 -5.98
N SER A 21 -5.49 14.79 -5.81
CA SER A 21 -4.78 14.69 -4.54
C SER A 21 -3.59 15.63 -4.42
N LEU A 22 -3.20 16.37 -5.47
CA LEU A 22 -1.94 17.10 -5.49
C LEU A 22 -1.83 18.19 -4.44
N ASP A 23 -2.88 18.99 -4.23
CA ASP A 23 -2.85 20.07 -3.25
C ASP A 23 -2.71 19.51 -1.83
N TYR A 24 -3.39 18.40 -1.55
CA TYR A 24 -3.23 17.66 -0.32
C TYR A 24 -1.80 17.15 -0.17
N ILE A 25 -1.24 16.51 -1.20
CA ILE A 25 0.12 15.96 -1.14
C ILE A 25 1.15 17.07 -0.91
N ARG A 26 1.05 18.20 -1.64
CA ARG A 26 1.94 19.36 -1.46
C ARG A 26 1.89 19.95 -0.06
N GLN A 27 0.70 19.99 0.56
CA GLN A 27 0.56 20.46 1.93
C GLN A 27 1.37 19.63 2.93
N TYR A 28 1.50 18.31 2.73
CA TYR A 28 2.20 17.41 3.64
C TYR A 28 3.62 17.03 3.19
N ALA A 29 4.04 17.48 2.02
CA ALA A 29 5.38 17.25 1.47
C ALA A 29 5.97 18.54 0.87
N GLN A 30 5.92 19.63 1.65
CA GLN A 30 6.25 20.99 1.21
C GLN A 30 7.69 21.13 0.69
N GLU A 31 8.62 20.39 1.29
CA GLU A 31 10.05 20.40 0.94
C GLU A 31 10.38 19.50 -0.26
N MET A 32 9.39 18.74 -0.78
CA MET A 32 9.61 17.79 -1.86
C MET A 32 9.28 18.42 -3.21
N ASP A 33 10.25 18.36 -4.12
CA ASP A 33 10.04 18.75 -5.51
C ASP A 33 8.91 17.91 -6.17
N ALA A 34 8.15 18.54 -7.07
CA ALA A 34 6.99 17.91 -7.70
C ALA A 34 7.36 16.68 -8.54
N GLU A 35 8.54 16.66 -9.18
CA GLU A 35 9.01 15.51 -9.94
C GLU A 35 9.37 14.34 -9.00
N VAL A 36 10.01 14.64 -7.88
CA VAL A 36 10.34 13.65 -6.84
C VAL A 36 9.06 13.07 -6.22
N MET A 37 8.07 13.92 -5.97
CA MET A 37 6.75 13.53 -5.48
C MET A 37 6.06 12.55 -6.43
N LYS A 38 6.06 12.85 -7.73
CA LYS A 38 5.52 11.94 -8.75
C LYS A 38 6.24 10.59 -8.75
N LYS A 39 7.58 10.59 -8.72
CA LYS A 39 8.38 9.36 -8.66
C LYS A 39 8.08 8.53 -7.41
N HIS A 40 7.87 9.19 -6.28
CA HIS A 40 7.49 8.53 -5.03
C HIS A 40 6.14 7.82 -5.16
N ILE A 41 5.14 8.51 -5.70
CA ILE A 41 3.81 7.93 -5.94
C ILE A 41 3.91 6.76 -6.90
N ASP A 42 4.58 6.93 -8.05
CA ASP A 42 4.74 5.89 -9.07
C ASP A 42 5.46 4.64 -8.53
N LEU A 43 6.37 4.79 -7.54
CA LEU A 43 7.09 3.69 -6.92
C LEU A 43 6.24 2.92 -5.91
N TYR A 44 5.55 3.61 -5.01
CA TYR A 44 4.86 2.98 -3.87
C TYR A 44 3.39 2.66 -4.16
N VAL A 45 2.75 3.39 -5.08
CA VAL A 45 1.36 3.15 -5.47
C VAL A 45 1.34 2.33 -6.77
N ASN A 46 1.16 1.03 -6.60
CA ASN A 46 1.11 0.05 -7.71
C ASN A 46 -0.04 -0.96 -7.53
N LYS A 47 -0.06 -2.01 -8.37
CA LYS A 47 -1.08 -3.08 -8.36
C LYS A 47 -1.37 -3.64 -6.96
N PHE A 48 -0.36 -3.76 -6.10
CA PHE A 48 -0.49 -4.31 -4.75
C PHE A 48 -1.27 -3.40 -3.80
N SER A 49 -1.35 -2.10 -4.10
CA SER A 49 -2.18 -1.13 -3.35
C SER A 49 -3.67 -1.33 -3.63
N LEU A 50 -4.01 -1.82 -4.82
CA LEU A 50 -5.40 -2.12 -5.21
C LEU A 50 -5.84 -3.48 -4.70
N ASP A 51 -4.97 -4.48 -4.86
CA ASP A 51 -5.17 -5.83 -4.38
C ASP A 51 -3.82 -6.56 -4.26
N LEU A 52 -3.60 -7.23 -3.13
CA LEU A 52 -2.36 -7.99 -2.91
C LEU A 52 -2.21 -9.15 -3.91
N GLY A 53 -3.33 -9.67 -4.43
CA GLY A 53 -3.37 -10.91 -5.20
C GLY A 53 -2.83 -12.09 -4.39
N GLN A 54 -2.59 -13.21 -5.09
CA GLN A 54 -1.94 -14.37 -4.49
C GLN A 54 -0.47 -14.07 -4.16
N GLU A 55 0.24 -13.44 -5.09
CA GLU A 55 1.65 -13.08 -4.96
C GLU A 55 1.95 -12.24 -3.71
N GLY A 56 1.20 -11.16 -3.48
CA GLY A 56 1.40 -10.31 -2.30
C GLY A 56 1.02 -10.99 -0.99
N ARG A 57 -0.01 -11.84 -1.00
CA ARG A 57 -0.39 -12.65 0.18
C ARG A 57 0.71 -13.65 0.54
N ASP A 58 1.30 -14.31 -0.45
CA ASP A 58 2.39 -15.26 -0.23
C ASP A 58 3.67 -14.56 0.22
N ALA A 59 3.95 -13.36 -0.30
CA ALA A 59 5.07 -12.54 0.16
C ALA A 59 4.94 -12.17 1.64
N ILE A 60 3.75 -11.75 2.08
CA ILE A 60 3.47 -11.42 3.49
C ILE A 60 3.59 -12.66 4.39
N LYS A 61 3.00 -13.79 3.98
CA LYS A 61 3.13 -15.06 4.71
C LYS A 61 4.59 -15.50 4.85
N THR A 62 5.38 -15.36 3.78
CA THR A 62 6.81 -15.70 3.78
C THR A 62 7.60 -14.80 4.72
N LEU A 63 7.37 -13.48 4.68
CA LEU A 63 8.02 -12.52 5.57
C LEU A 63 7.76 -12.88 7.05
N TYR A 64 6.51 -13.19 7.37
CA TYR A 64 6.10 -13.58 8.71
C TYR A 64 6.68 -14.91 9.16
N ALA A 65 6.69 -15.92 8.29
CA ALA A 65 7.32 -17.21 8.58
C ALA A 65 8.83 -17.06 8.88
N GLU A 66 9.54 -16.24 8.09
CA GLU A 66 10.96 -15.97 8.32
C GLU A 66 11.23 -15.21 9.62
N ALA A 67 10.38 -14.25 9.98
CA ALA A 67 10.49 -13.51 11.23
C ALA A 67 10.21 -14.41 12.45
N ALA A 68 9.19 -15.27 12.37
CA ALA A 68 8.86 -16.24 13.42
C ALA A 68 9.98 -17.27 13.60
N LYS A 69 10.54 -17.81 12.51
CA LYS A 69 11.69 -18.75 12.52
C LYS A 69 12.92 -18.17 13.23
N ARG A 70 13.09 -16.85 13.19
CA ARG A 70 14.19 -16.12 13.85
C ARG A 70 13.84 -15.66 15.27
N ASN A 71 12.68 -16.05 15.79
CA ASN A 71 12.16 -15.62 17.10
C ASN A 71 12.04 -14.09 17.24
N LEU A 72 11.83 -13.37 16.15
CA LEU A 72 11.62 -11.91 16.17
C LEU A 72 10.18 -11.54 16.55
N ILE A 73 9.23 -12.41 16.22
CA ILE A 73 7.80 -12.28 16.48
C ILE A 73 7.21 -13.67 16.83
N PRO A 74 6.06 -13.75 17.52
CA PRO A 74 5.32 -15.00 17.67
C PRO A 74 4.76 -15.50 16.33
N GLU A 75 4.37 -16.79 16.27
CA GLU A 75 3.63 -17.32 15.12
C GLU A 75 2.29 -16.59 14.95
N ILE A 76 1.95 -16.32 13.69
CA ILE A 76 0.81 -15.46 13.32
C ILE A 76 -0.29 -16.34 12.72
N PRO A 77 -1.58 -16.03 12.95
CA PRO A 77 -2.67 -16.83 12.40
C PRO A 77 -2.66 -16.87 10.86
N ASN A 78 -3.23 -17.93 10.30
CA ASN A 78 -3.27 -18.13 8.85
C ASN A 78 -4.08 -17.07 8.07
N ASP A 79 -4.95 -16.31 8.75
CA ASP A 79 -5.83 -15.32 8.12
C ASP A 79 -5.64 -13.92 8.71
N VAL A 80 -4.66 -13.20 8.17
CA VAL A 80 -4.33 -11.81 8.52
C VAL A 80 -4.97 -10.81 7.55
N PHE A 81 -5.82 -11.27 6.63
CA PHE A 81 -6.37 -10.47 5.55
C PHE A 81 -7.89 -10.27 5.71
N ILE A 82 -8.44 -9.17 5.18
CA ILE A 82 -9.86 -8.76 5.36
C ILE A 82 -10.60 -8.43 4.06
#